data_AF-A0A0F6SGA5-F1
#
_entry.id   AF-A0A0F6SGA5-F1
#
_cell.length_a   1.000
_cell.length_b   1.000
_cell.length_c   1.000
_cell.angle_alpha   90.00
_cell.angle_beta   90.00
_cell.angle_gamma   90.00
#
_symmetry.space_group_name_H-M   'P 1'
#
loop_
_entity.id
_entity.type
_entity.pdbx_description
1 polymer ?
#
loop_
_entity_poly.entity_id
_entity_poly.type
_entity_poly.pdbx_seq_one_letter_code
_entity_poly.pdbx_strand_id
1 'polypeptide(L)'
;MPRKLRAQETLDTIEDEILFTRAALEADPDAADLLPMTDSWLALVDATRATDRTARIAGTSASALRIVANGRLDDACTRFGRTLAIDTPTTSPRWRRFFGSAISSWIEQRLVAQVAAVRAWLAITDEPVLEAHRAPLAQWSEAAQVALDRTAASAQTRGAAQIARESLAEDLTRERDGVYAALLQRAGERSLARDWAARFFRVERRRGDPDAEPEGPPSPAS
;
A
#
# COMPACT_ATOMS: atom_id res chain seq x y z
N MET A 1 -15.53 -27.50 12.98
CA MET A 1 -14.22 -27.10 12.42
C MET A 1 -14.22 -25.59 12.28
N PRO A 2 -13.12 -24.89 12.59
CA PRO A 2 -13.02 -23.45 12.45
C PRO A 2 -13.14 -23.03 10.99
N ARG A 3 -13.70 -21.85 10.76
CA ARG A 3 -13.70 -21.21 9.45
C ARG A 3 -12.27 -20.89 9.03
N LYS A 4 -11.95 -21.11 7.76
CA LYS A 4 -10.65 -20.76 7.18
C LYS A 4 -10.56 -19.26 6.96
N LEU A 5 -9.50 -18.64 7.48
CA LEU A 5 -9.23 -17.22 7.25
C LEU A 5 -8.65 -17.05 5.85
N ARG A 6 -8.98 -15.93 5.19
CA ARG A 6 -8.52 -15.62 3.83
C ARG A 6 -7.75 -14.31 3.81
N ALA A 7 -6.73 -14.24 2.96
CA ALA A 7 -5.88 -13.05 2.82
C ALA A 7 -6.64 -11.79 2.37
N GLN A 8 -7.83 -11.96 1.77
CA GLN A 8 -8.68 -10.85 1.32
C GLN A 8 -9.56 -10.27 2.44
N GLU A 9 -9.64 -10.93 3.59
CA GLU A 9 -10.37 -10.40 4.75
C GLU A 9 -9.67 -9.17 5.31
N THR A 10 -10.44 -8.31 5.98
CA THR A 10 -9.84 -7.17 6.66
C THR A 10 -9.08 -7.64 7.90
N LEU A 11 -8.00 -6.93 8.26
CA LEU A 11 -7.26 -7.23 9.49
C LEU A 11 -8.14 -7.06 10.73
N ASP A 12 -9.12 -6.16 10.69
CA ASP A 12 -10.11 -5.98 11.76
C ASP A 12 -11.02 -7.22 11.89
N THR A 13 -11.48 -7.79 10.78
CA THR A 13 -12.25 -9.05 10.79
C THR A 13 -11.43 -10.22 11.34
N ILE A 14 -10.15 -10.29 11.00
CA ILE A 14 -9.25 -11.33 11.52
C ILE A 14 -9.02 -11.14 13.03
N GLU A 15 -8.81 -9.90 13.47
CA GLU A 15 -8.65 -9.55 14.89
C GLU A 15 -9.90 -9.89 15.70
N ASP A 16 -11.09 -9.58 15.19
CA ASP A 16 -12.37 -9.94 15.83
C ASP A 16 -12.54 -11.46 16.02
N GLU A 17 -12.08 -12.26 15.06
CA GLU A 17 -12.09 -13.72 15.16
C GLU A 17 -11.14 -14.22 16.25
N ILE A 18 -9.95 -13.61 16.36
CA ILE A 18 -8.97 -13.91 17.40
C ILE A 18 -9.54 -13.54 18.78
N LEU A 19 -10.05 -12.32 18.93
CA LEU A 19 -10.61 -11.82 20.18
C LEU A 19 -11.81 -12.67 20.63
N PHE A 20 -12.70 -13.04 19.70
CA PHE A 20 -13.79 -13.95 20.00
C PHE A 20 -13.27 -15.31 20.50
N THR A 21 -12.30 -15.90 19.80
CA THR A 21 -11.76 -17.22 20.17
C THR A 21 -11.11 -17.16 21.56
N ARG A 22 -10.32 -16.13 21.83
CA ARG A 22 -9.68 -15.90 23.13
C ARG A 22 -10.70 -15.72 24.26
N ALA A 23 -11.69 -14.86 24.05
CA ALA A 23 -12.75 -14.63 25.04
C ALA A 23 -13.57 -15.90 25.30
N ALA A 24 -13.85 -16.71 24.27
CA ALA A 24 -14.53 -17.99 24.44
C ALA A 24 -13.70 -18.99 25.26
N LEU A 25 -12.38 -19.08 25.00
CA LEU A 25 -11.47 -19.91 25.78
C LEU A 25 -11.41 -19.47 27.25
N GLU A 26 -11.35 -18.17 27.50
CA GLU A 26 -11.30 -17.60 28.85
C GLU A 26 -12.61 -17.82 29.63
N ALA A 27 -13.75 -17.74 28.94
CA ALA A 27 -15.07 -17.88 29.56
C ALA A 27 -15.44 -19.33 29.95
N ASP A 28 -14.78 -20.33 29.36
CA ASP A 28 -15.05 -21.74 29.62
C ASP A 28 -13.96 -22.37 30.53
N PRO A 29 -14.29 -22.74 31.78
CA PRO A 29 -13.34 -23.38 32.70
C PRO A 29 -12.73 -24.70 32.18
N ASP A 30 -13.39 -25.38 31.25
CA ASP A 30 -12.88 -26.60 30.64
C ASP A 30 -11.82 -26.34 29.55
N ALA A 31 -11.70 -25.10 29.07
CA ALA A 31 -10.81 -24.68 27.99
C ALA A 31 -9.79 -23.57 28.37
N ALA A 32 -9.93 -22.94 29.53
CA ALA A 32 -9.12 -21.78 29.93
C ALA A 32 -7.61 -22.03 29.90
N ASP A 33 -7.15 -23.26 30.14
CA ASP A 33 -5.74 -23.65 30.08
C ASP A 33 -5.18 -23.73 28.64
N LEU A 34 -6.03 -23.70 27.62
CA LEU A 34 -5.62 -23.61 26.21
C LEU A 34 -5.41 -22.17 25.75
N LEU A 35 -5.78 -21.16 26.54
CA LEU A 35 -5.60 -19.75 26.20
C LEU A 35 -4.15 -19.39 25.77
N PRO A 36 -3.08 -19.92 26.41
CA PRO A 36 -1.71 -19.65 26.01
C PRO A 36 -1.36 -20.04 24.56
N MET A 37 -2.10 -20.97 23.95
CA MET A 37 -1.91 -21.34 22.54
C MET A 37 -2.21 -20.19 21.57
N THR A 38 -2.84 -19.13 22.06
CA THR A 38 -3.30 -17.99 21.24
C THR A 38 -2.52 -16.70 21.51
N ASP A 39 -1.52 -16.70 22.39
CA ASP A 39 -0.86 -15.49 22.87
C ASP A 39 -0.08 -14.73 21.79
N SER A 40 0.40 -15.44 20.76
CA SER A 40 1.11 -14.83 19.64
C SER A 40 0.20 -14.27 18.55
N TRP A 41 -1.10 -14.60 18.54
CA TRP A 41 -1.97 -14.37 17.37
C TRP A 41 -2.15 -12.87 17.08
N LEU A 42 -2.35 -12.04 18.11
CA LEU A 42 -2.49 -10.59 17.94
C LEU A 42 -1.17 -9.96 17.44
N ALA A 43 -0.03 -10.45 17.90
CA ALA A 43 1.27 -9.96 17.44
C ALA A 43 1.51 -10.23 15.93
N LEU A 44 0.96 -11.33 15.39
CA LEU A 44 0.99 -11.61 13.95
C LEU A 44 0.15 -10.57 13.17
N VAL A 45 -1.02 -10.21 13.69
CA VAL A 45 -1.87 -9.17 13.08
C VAL A 45 -1.17 -7.82 13.12
N ASP A 46 -0.56 -7.45 14.24
CA ASP A 46 0.17 -6.19 14.40
C ASP A 46 1.36 -6.07 13.43
N ALA A 47 2.13 -7.14 13.26
CA ALA A 47 3.22 -7.19 12.30
C ALA A 47 2.73 -6.98 10.86
N THR A 48 1.61 -7.60 10.49
CA THR A 48 0.99 -7.40 9.17
C THR A 48 0.42 -5.99 9.02
N ARG A 49 -0.21 -5.42 10.05
CA ARG A 49 -0.68 -4.01 10.06
C ARG A 49 0.48 -3.04 9.82
N ALA A 50 1.63 -3.27 10.44
CA ALA A 50 2.82 -2.44 10.25
C ALA A 50 3.34 -2.50 8.80
N THR A 51 3.32 -3.69 8.20
CA THR A 51 3.72 -3.90 6.79
C THR A 51 2.75 -3.20 5.83
N ASP A 52 1.44 -3.36 6.03
CA ASP A 52 0.40 -2.68 5.25
C ASP A 52 0.50 -1.15 5.33
N ARG A 53 0.75 -0.63 6.55
CA ARG A 53 0.95 0.81 6.76
C ARG A 53 2.17 1.31 5.98
N THR A 54 3.27 0.57 6.05
CA THR A 54 4.52 0.90 5.33
C THR A 54 4.28 0.93 3.81
N ALA A 55 3.58 -0.07 3.26
CA ALA A 55 3.26 -0.10 1.84
C ALA A 55 2.35 1.06 1.40
N ARG A 56 1.34 1.43 2.22
CA ARG A 56 0.49 2.61 1.96
C ARG A 56 1.29 3.91 1.99
N ILE A 57 2.14 4.10 3.00
CA ILE A 57 3.01 5.28 3.10
C ILE A 57 3.93 5.36 1.88
N ALA A 58 4.54 4.24 1.47
CA ALA A 58 5.42 4.18 0.30
C ALA A 58 4.68 4.56 -0.99
N GLY A 59 3.47 4.03 -1.22
CA GLY A 59 2.65 4.35 -2.38
C GLY A 59 2.20 5.82 -2.43
N THR A 60 1.73 6.35 -1.31
CA THR A 60 1.32 7.76 -1.20
C THR A 60 2.52 8.70 -1.37
N SER A 61 3.64 8.40 -0.73
CA SER A 61 4.85 9.21 -0.81
C SER A 61 5.42 9.23 -2.23
N ALA A 62 5.49 8.07 -2.91
CA ALA A 62 5.95 7.99 -4.29
C ALA A 62 5.04 8.80 -5.23
N SER A 63 3.72 8.73 -5.03
CA SER A 63 2.75 9.51 -5.82
C SER A 63 2.92 11.02 -5.61
N ALA A 64 3.04 11.46 -4.36
CA ALA A 64 3.24 12.86 -4.01
C ALA A 64 4.56 13.41 -4.57
N LEU A 65 5.66 12.65 -4.40
CA LEU A 65 6.97 13.01 -4.97
C LEU A 65 6.89 13.16 -6.49
N ARG A 66 6.20 12.24 -7.17
CA ARG A 66 6.03 12.31 -8.63
C ARG A 66 5.26 13.54 -9.07
N ILE A 67 4.16 13.88 -8.40
CA ILE A 67 3.36 15.08 -8.70
C ILE A 67 4.19 16.34 -8.54
N VAL A 68 4.87 16.49 -7.39
CA VAL A 68 5.67 17.68 -7.09
C VAL A 68 6.85 17.80 -8.05
N ALA A 69 7.60 16.72 -8.25
CA ALA A 69 8.79 16.75 -9.11
C ALA A 69 8.43 16.99 -10.58
N ASN A 70 7.35 16.38 -11.09
CA ASN A 70 6.86 16.62 -12.45
C ASN A 70 6.48 18.09 -12.64
N GLY A 71 5.60 18.63 -11.79
CA GLY A 71 5.15 20.01 -11.93
C GLY A 71 6.30 21.02 -11.81
N ARG A 72 7.26 20.78 -10.92
CA ARG A 72 8.45 21.65 -10.79
C ARG A 72 9.41 21.55 -11.97
N LEU A 73 9.55 20.37 -12.57
CA LEU A 73 10.32 20.19 -13.79
C LEU A 73 9.62 20.87 -14.98
N ASP A 74 8.31 20.71 -15.12
CA ASP A 74 7.48 21.38 -16.13
C ASP A 74 7.64 22.90 -16.04
N ASP A 75 7.57 23.45 -14.83
CA ASP A 75 7.80 24.87 -14.54
C ASP A 75 9.20 25.33 -14.96
N ALA A 76 10.24 24.55 -14.63
CA ALA A 76 11.62 24.86 -14.96
C ALA A 76 11.85 24.85 -16.48
N CYS A 77 11.36 23.82 -17.17
CA CYS A 77 11.39 23.70 -18.63
C CYS A 77 10.61 24.82 -19.30
N THR A 78 9.45 25.20 -18.76
CA THR A 78 8.63 26.30 -19.28
C THR A 78 9.35 27.64 -19.16
N ARG A 79 9.96 27.92 -18.00
CA ARG A 79 10.76 29.14 -17.82
C ARG A 79 11.94 29.18 -18.78
N PHE A 80 12.69 28.08 -18.89
CA PHE A 80 13.81 27.98 -19.82
C PHE A 80 13.37 28.21 -21.27
N GLY A 81 12.33 27.51 -21.73
CA GLY A 81 11.82 27.66 -23.09
C GLY A 81 11.29 29.06 -23.39
N ARG A 82 10.63 29.72 -22.43
CA ARG A 82 10.18 31.11 -22.58
C ARG A 82 11.35 32.07 -22.75
N THR A 83 12.39 31.96 -21.92
CA THR A 83 13.61 32.78 -22.05
C THR A 83 14.29 32.54 -23.40
N LEU A 84 14.41 31.28 -23.81
CA LEU A 84 15.02 30.92 -25.11
C LEU A 84 14.24 31.51 -26.29
N ALA A 85 12.90 31.52 -26.21
CA ALA A 85 12.03 32.02 -27.28
C ALA A 85 12.13 33.54 -27.51
N ILE A 86 12.67 34.31 -26.56
CA ILE A 86 12.86 35.77 -26.72
C ILE A 86 13.80 36.06 -27.89
N ASP A 87 14.90 35.31 -27.98
CA ASP A 87 15.98 35.58 -28.95
C ASP A 87 16.10 34.47 -30.02
N THR A 88 15.29 33.41 -29.93
CA THR A 88 15.40 32.23 -30.78
C THR A 88 14.05 31.83 -31.36
N PRO A 89 13.84 31.95 -32.69
CA PRO A 89 12.61 31.48 -33.33
C PRO A 89 12.38 30.00 -33.07
N THR A 90 11.13 29.62 -32.80
CA THR A 90 10.73 28.23 -32.47
C THR A 90 10.91 27.24 -33.63
N THR A 91 11.11 27.74 -34.85
CA THR A 91 11.41 26.93 -36.03
C THR A 91 12.92 26.70 -36.24
N SER A 92 13.77 27.41 -35.49
CA SER A 92 15.21 27.40 -35.69
C SER A 92 15.86 26.08 -35.22
N PRO A 93 17.02 25.69 -35.79
CA PRO A 93 17.79 24.55 -35.30
C PRO A 93 18.19 24.69 -33.82
N ARG A 94 18.52 25.91 -33.37
CA ARG A 94 18.87 26.20 -31.97
C ARG A 94 17.71 25.87 -31.02
N TRP A 95 16.48 26.26 -31.35
CA TRP A 95 15.30 25.87 -30.59
C TRP A 95 15.11 24.36 -30.53
N ARG A 96 15.20 23.71 -31.70
CA ARG A 96 14.96 22.27 -31.86
C ARG A 96 16.00 21.39 -31.17
N ARG A 97 17.17 21.93 -30.79
CA ARG A 97 18.12 21.23 -29.89
C ARG A 97 17.49 20.88 -28.54
N PHE A 98 16.54 21.69 -28.08
CA PHE A 98 15.88 21.53 -26.78
C PHE A 98 14.45 21.02 -26.97
N PHE A 99 13.65 21.72 -27.76
CA PHE A 99 12.22 21.46 -27.88
C PHE A 99 11.86 20.99 -29.30
N GLY A 100 11.44 19.73 -29.42
CA GLY A 100 10.92 19.17 -30.68
C GLY A 100 9.49 19.61 -31.02
N SER A 101 8.78 20.22 -30.07
CA SER A 101 7.41 20.70 -30.18
C SER A 101 7.23 22.00 -29.40
N ALA A 102 6.00 22.55 -29.37
CA ALA A 102 5.69 23.67 -28.49
C ALA A 102 5.88 23.27 -27.01
N ILE A 103 6.32 24.22 -26.17
CA ILE A 103 6.62 23.97 -24.74
C ILE A 103 5.46 23.25 -24.05
N SER A 104 4.21 23.70 -24.26
CA SER A 104 3.02 23.12 -23.64
C SER A 104 2.87 21.62 -23.96
N SER A 105 3.05 21.25 -25.23
CA SER A 105 3.00 19.84 -25.63
C SER A 105 4.22 19.06 -25.14
N TRP A 106 5.39 19.70 -25.05
CA TRP A 106 6.61 19.05 -24.58
C TRP A 106 6.53 18.67 -23.09
N ILE A 107 5.96 19.52 -22.23
CA ILE A 107 5.79 19.22 -20.79
C ILE A 107 4.66 18.21 -20.51
N GLU A 108 3.79 17.94 -21.48
CA GLU A 108 2.75 16.91 -21.34
C GLU A 108 3.27 15.49 -21.57
N GLN A 109 4.53 15.34 -22.03
CA GLN A 109 5.11 14.03 -22.26
C GLN A 109 5.36 13.26 -20.95
N ARG A 110 5.62 11.95 -21.07
CA ARG A 110 5.94 11.09 -19.93
C ARG A 110 7.17 11.62 -19.17
N LEU A 111 7.09 11.67 -17.84
CA LEU A 111 8.17 12.17 -16.96
C LEU A 111 9.55 11.56 -17.26
N VAL A 112 9.62 10.26 -17.54
CA VAL A 112 10.88 9.58 -17.90
C VAL A 112 11.53 10.17 -19.17
N ALA A 113 10.72 10.58 -20.15
CA ALA A 113 11.20 11.20 -21.37
C ALA A 113 11.68 12.65 -21.10
N GLN A 114 10.95 13.40 -20.27
CA GLN A 114 11.40 14.73 -19.84
C GLN A 114 12.75 14.67 -19.13
N VAL A 115 12.90 13.76 -18.16
CA VAL A 115 14.15 13.60 -17.38
C VAL A 115 15.31 13.27 -18.32
N ALA A 116 15.13 12.33 -19.24
CA ALA A 116 16.15 11.96 -20.21
C ALA A 116 16.56 13.15 -21.10
N ALA A 117 15.58 13.89 -21.61
CA ALA A 117 15.83 15.06 -22.45
C ALA A 117 16.55 16.18 -21.68
N VAL A 118 16.09 16.53 -20.48
CA VAL A 118 16.71 17.58 -19.66
C VAL A 118 18.14 17.19 -19.28
N ARG A 119 18.40 15.93 -18.94
CA ARG A 119 19.78 15.46 -18.68
C ARG A 119 20.68 15.58 -19.92
N ALA A 120 20.14 15.29 -21.10
CA ALA A 120 20.87 15.51 -22.34
C ALA A 120 21.15 17.01 -22.60
N TRP A 121 20.20 17.90 -22.28
CA TRP A 121 20.42 19.35 -22.36
C TRP A 121 21.52 19.79 -21.42
N LEU A 122 21.56 19.28 -20.19
CA LEU A 122 22.59 19.62 -19.20
C LEU A 122 24.01 19.20 -19.64
N ALA A 123 24.17 18.33 -20.64
CA ALA A 123 25.49 18.05 -21.23
C ALA A 123 25.97 19.14 -22.21
N ILE A 124 25.08 20.05 -22.63
CA ILE A 124 25.41 21.16 -23.54
C ILE A 124 26.08 22.27 -22.73
N THR A 125 27.27 22.70 -23.18
CA THR A 125 28.09 23.71 -22.50
C THR A 125 28.17 25.04 -23.24
N ASP A 126 27.73 25.09 -24.51
CA ASP A 126 27.85 26.23 -25.42
C ASP A 126 26.58 27.11 -25.49
N GLU A 127 25.66 27.00 -24.52
CA GLU A 127 24.38 27.71 -24.54
C GLU A 127 24.20 28.62 -23.31
N PRO A 128 24.39 29.96 -23.44
CA PRO A 128 24.30 30.90 -22.33
C PRO A 128 22.93 30.94 -21.64
N VAL A 129 21.84 30.80 -22.42
CA VAL A 129 20.47 30.80 -21.84
C VAL A 129 20.27 29.55 -20.98
N LEU A 130 20.80 28.41 -21.42
CA LEU A 130 20.77 27.18 -20.63
C LEU A 130 21.56 27.34 -19.34
N GLU A 131 22.72 27.99 -19.37
CA GLU A 131 23.55 28.17 -18.18
C GLU A 131 22.81 28.89 -17.05
N ALA A 132 22.07 29.96 -17.39
CA ALA A 132 21.24 30.69 -16.42
C ALA A 132 20.10 29.83 -15.81
N HIS A 133 19.69 28.76 -16.49
CA HIS A 133 18.63 27.84 -16.07
C HIS A 133 19.14 26.46 -15.62
N ARG A 134 20.46 26.24 -15.61
CA ARG A 134 21.07 24.92 -15.38
C ARG A 134 20.74 24.37 -14.01
N ALA A 135 20.92 25.17 -12.96
CA ALA A 135 20.70 24.74 -11.58
C ALA A 135 19.25 24.23 -11.32
N PRO A 136 18.18 24.98 -11.64
CA PRO A 136 16.83 24.47 -11.43
C PRO A 136 16.49 23.28 -12.33
N LEU A 137 16.98 23.23 -13.58
CA LEU A 137 16.76 22.07 -14.46
C LEU A 137 17.44 20.82 -13.90
N ALA A 138 18.68 20.92 -13.43
CA ALA A 138 19.41 19.83 -12.80
C ALA A 138 18.68 19.33 -11.55
N GLN A 139 18.37 20.22 -10.61
CA GLN A 139 17.68 19.91 -9.36
C GLN A 139 16.37 19.15 -9.61
N TRP A 140 15.50 19.68 -10.47
CA TRP A 140 14.19 19.08 -10.66
C TRP A 140 14.22 17.83 -11.54
N SER A 141 15.19 17.70 -12.46
CA SER A 141 15.41 16.46 -13.20
C SER A 141 15.92 15.32 -12.30
N GLU A 142 16.76 15.64 -11.31
CA GLU A 142 17.22 14.69 -10.30
C GLU A 142 16.08 14.28 -9.37
N ALA A 143 15.32 15.24 -8.84
CA ALA A 143 14.16 14.96 -8.00
C ALA A 143 13.11 14.10 -8.74
N ALA A 144 12.89 14.37 -10.03
CA ALA A 144 12.01 13.57 -10.87
C ALA A 144 12.52 12.14 -11.08
N GLN A 145 13.83 11.95 -11.27
CA GLN A 145 14.43 10.61 -11.32
C GLN A 145 14.21 9.86 -10.01
N VAL A 146 14.49 10.50 -8.87
CA VAL A 146 14.25 9.92 -7.54
C VAL A 146 12.79 9.52 -7.37
N ALA A 147 11.84 10.33 -7.85
CA ALA A 147 10.42 9.99 -7.80
C ALA A 147 10.07 8.76 -8.66
N LEU A 148 10.68 8.60 -9.84
CA LEU A 148 10.52 7.40 -10.67
C LEU A 148 11.06 6.15 -9.95
N ASP A 149 12.25 6.25 -9.36
CA ASP A 149 12.88 5.14 -8.63
C ASP A 149 12.05 4.74 -7.39
N ARG A 150 11.53 5.74 -6.66
CA ARG A 150 10.62 5.52 -5.52
C ARG A 150 9.30 4.87 -5.94
N THR A 151 8.77 5.23 -7.11
CA THR A 151 7.58 4.59 -7.66
C THR A 151 7.84 3.11 -7.95
N ALA A 152 8.99 2.77 -8.55
CA ALA A 152 9.37 1.38 -8.78
C ALA A 152 9.55 0.60 -7.45
N ALA A 153 10.25 1.19 -6.47
CA ALA A 153 10.43 0.59 -5.15
C ALA A 153 9.09 0.37 -4.41
N SER A 154 8.12 1.28 -4.56
CA SER A 154 6.79 1.13 -3.95
C SER A 154 6.07 -0.16 -4.39
N ALA A 155 6.28 -0.61 -5.64
CA ALA A 155 5.69 -1.85 -6.14
C ALA A 155 6.20 -3.07 -5.37
N GLN A 156 7.49 -3.10 -5.02
CA GLN A 156 8.09 -4.15 -4.19
C GLN A 156 7.48 -4.14 -2.79
N THR A 157 7.33 -2.96 -2.17
CA THR A 157 6.71 -2.87 -0.83
C THR A 157 5.25 -3.33 -0.80
N ARG A 158 4.49 -3.07 -1.87
CA ARG A 158 3.12 -3.59 -2.01
C ARG A 158 3.09 -5.11 -2.17
N GLY A 159 4.03 -5.66 -2.95
CA GLY A 159 4.18 -7.12 -3.08
C GLY A 159 4.49 -7.79 -1.73
N ALA A 160 5.40 -7.21 -0.95
CA ALA A 160 5.72 -7.71 0.39
C ALA A 160 4.51 -7.66 1.34
N ALA A 161 3.70 -6.60 1.30
CA ALA A 161 2.47 -6.51 2.10
C ALA A 161 1.44 -7.59 1.70
N GLN A 162 1.30 -7.87 0.41
CA GLN A 162 0.41 -8.94 -0.07
C GLN A 162 0.86 -10.32 0.44
N ILE A 163 2.16 -10.61 0.34
CA ILE A 163 2.74 -11.87 0.86
C ILE A 163 2.51 -11.97 2.38
N ALA A 164 2.73 -10.88 3.14
CA ALA A 164 2.50 -10.88 4.58
C ALA A 164 1.04 -11.20 4.95
N ARG A 165 0.06 -10.71 4.17
CA ARG A 165 -1.36 -11.05 4.36
C ARG A 165 -1.66 -12.52 4.07
N GLU A 166 -1.04 -13.08 3.03
CA GLU A 166 -1.17 -14.49 2.69
C GLU A 166 -0.60 -15.38 3.79
N SER A 167 0.62 -15.09 4.25
CA SER A 167 1.25 -15.79 5.37
C SER A 167 0.42 -15.68 6.66
N LEU A 168 -0.10 -14.49 6.99
CA LEU A 168 -0.96 -14.31 8.16
C LEU A 168 -2.20 -15.21 8.11
N ALA A 169 -2.88 -15.27 6.96
CA ALA A 169 -4.08 -16.08 6.80
C ALA A 169 -3.79 -17.58 6.94
N GLU A 170 -2.67 -18.04 6.37
CA GLU A 170 -2.21 -19.42 6.48
C GLU A 170 -1.81 -19.78 7.92
N ASP A 171 -1.03 -18.91 8.57
CA ASP A 171 -0.54 -19.11 9.92
C ASP A 171 -1.69 -19.15 10.91
N LEU A 172 -2.58 -18.15 10.92
CA LEU A 172 -3.72 -18.14 11.82
C LEU A 172 -4.70 -19.28 11.54
N THR A 173 -4.87 -19.69 10.29
CA THR A 173 -5.68 -20.87 9.97
C THR A 173 -5.07 -22.13 10.59
N ARG A 174 -3.76 -22.31 10.50
CA ARG A 174 -3.03 -23.45 11.07
C ARG A 174 -3.13 -23.45 12.59
N GLU A 175 -2.88 -22.30 13.22
CA GLU A 175 -2.97 -22.17 14.68
C GLU A 175 -4.40 -22.42 15.20
N ARG A 176 -5.42 -21.91 14.50
CA ARG A 176 -6.83 -22.17 14.83
C ARG A 176 -7.20 -23.64 14.70
N ASP A 177 -6.71 -24.33 13.67
CA ASP A 177 -6.89 -25.77 13.54
C ASP A 177 -6.24 -26.52 14.72
N GLY A 178 -5.05 -26.07 15.16
CA GLY A 178 -4.36 -26.60 16.33
C GLY A 178 -5.17 -26.46 17.62
N VAL A 179 -5.72 -25.27 17.88
CA VAL A 179 -6.62 -25.03 19.02
C VAL A 179 -7.89 -25.89 18.92
N TYR A 180 -8.49 -26.00 17.75
CA TYR A 180 -9.67 -26.85 17.56
C TYR A 180 -9.37 -28.33 17.82
N ALA A 181 -8.21 -28.84 17.39
CA ALA A 181 -7.79 -30.20 17.68
C ALA A 181 -7.59 -30.42 19.20
N ALA A 182 -6.97 -29.47 19.90
CA ALA A 182 -6.83 -29.50 21.36
C ALA A 182 -8.19 -29.48 22.08
N LEU A 183 -9.14 -28.66 21.60
CA LEU A 183 -10.51 -28.63 22.12
C LEU A 183 -11.24 -29.96 21.88
N LEU A 184 -11.08 -30.60 20.72
CA LEU A 184 -11.67 -31.93 20.47
C LEU A 184 -11.11 -32.99 21.41
N GLN A 185 -9.80 -32.98 21.66
CA GLN A 185 -9.17 -33.87 22.63
C GLN A 185 -9.75 -33.64 24.03
N ARG A 186 -9.84 -32.37 24.45
CA ARG A 186 -10.40 -31.99 25.75
C ARG A 186 -11.85 -32.42 25.92
N ALA A 187 -12.66 -32.28 24.87
CA ALA A 187 -14.04 -32.75 24.86
C ALA A 187 -14.13 -34.26 25.09
N GLY A 188 -13.24 -35.04 24.49
CA GLY A 188 -13.16 -36.48 24.72
C GLY A 188 -12.76 -36.84 26.16
N GLU A 189 -11.73 -36.17 26.69
CA GLU A 189 -11.24 -36.38 28.06
C GLU A 189 -12.30 -36.06 29.13
N ARG A 190 -13.11 -35.02 28.91
CA ARG A 190 -14.15 -34.56 29.85
C ARG A 190 -15.56 -35.01 29.51
N SER A 191 -15.74 -35.87 28.50
CA SER A 191 -17.05 -36.34 28.03
C SER A 191 -18.03 -35.21 27.69
N LEU A 192 -17.52 -34.12 27.10
CA LEU A 192 -18.31 -32.96 26.69
C LEU A 192 -19.06 -33.24 25.38
N ALA A 193 -20.03 -32.38 25.07
CA ALA A 193 -20.82 -32.50 23.85
C ALA A 193 -19.94 -32.46 22.58
N ARG A 194 -20.34 -33.19 21.54
CA ARG A 194 -19.58 -33.33 20.29
C ARG A 194 -19.37 -31.98 19.57
N ASP A 195 -20.27 -31.04 19.75
CA ASP A 195 -20.25 -29.70 19.17
C ASP A 195 -19.53 -28.67 20.06
N TRP A 196 -19.12 -29.04 21.28
CA TRP A 196 -18.53 -28.12 22.25
C TRP A 196 -17.33 -27.36 21.67
N ALA A 197 -16.39 -28.05 21.02
CA ALA A 197 -15.21 -27.44 20.41
C ALA A 197 -15.56 -26.40 19.32
N ALA A 198 -16.73 -26.51 18.66
CA ALA A 198 -17.13 -25.57 17.63
C ALA A 198 -17.61 -24.22 18.19
N ARG A 199 -18.02 -24.16 19.46
CA ARG A 199 -18.57 -22.95 20.11
C ARG A 199 -17.51 -21.87 20.34
N PHE A 200 -16.23 -22.24 20.32
CA PHE A 200 -15.09 -21.34 20.48
C PHE A 200 -14.74 -20.56 19.20
N PHE A 201 -15.42 -20.84 18.09
CA PHE A 201 -15.17 -20.18 16.82
C PHE A 201 -16.45 -19.56 16.29
N ARG A 202 -16.37 -18.38 15.65
CA ARG A 202 -17.55 -17.77 15.04
C ARG A 202 -18.07 -18.66 13.92
N VAL A 203 -19.38 -18.88 13.93
CA VAL A 203 -20.09 -19.51 12.82
C VAL A 203 -20.27 -18.46 11.73
N GLU A 204 -20.02 -18.86 10.48
CA GLU A 204 -20.22 -18.00 9.31
C GLU A 204 -21.72 -17.65 9.21
N ARG A 205 -22.11 -16.44 9.63
CA ARG A 205 -23.48 -15.95 9.43
C ARG A 205 -23.71 -15.79 7.93
N ARG A 206 -24.65 -16.55 7.36
CA ARG A 206 -25.07 -16.32 5.97
C ARG A 206 -25.57 -14.89 5.87
N ARG A 207 -25.06 -14.15 4.88
CA ARG A 207 -25.53 -12.80 4.53
C ARG A 207 -27.04 -12.89 4.27
N GLY A 208 -27.86 -12.40 5.21
CA GLY A 208 -29.33 -12.54 5.20
C GLY A 208 -29.97 -13.00 6.52
N ASP A 209 -29.24 -12.97 7.65
CA ASP A 209 -29.78 -13.30 8.97
C ASP A 209 -30.77 -12.21 9.45
N PRO A 210 -32.08 -12.51 9.65
CA PRO A 210 -33.10 -11.52 10.00
C PRO A 210 -32.97 -10.96 11.42
N ASP A 211 -32.12 -11.54 12.26
CA ASP A 211 -31.85 -11.08 13.64
C ASP A 211 -30.63 -10.14 13.75
N ALA A 212 -30.11 -9.65 12.62
CA ALA A 212 -29.10 -8.60 12.63
C ALA A 212 -29.73 -7.27 13.10
N GLU A 213 -29.29 -6.76 14.24
CA GLU A 213 -29.64 -5.41 14.69
C GLU A 213 -29.39 -4.40 13.55
N PRO A 214 -30.34 -3.48 13.29
CA PRO A 214 -30.22 -2.58 12.15
C PRO A 214 -29.04 -1.63 12.36
N GLU A 215 -28.02 -1.74 11.50
CA GLU A 215 -27.03 -0.68 11.31
C GLU A 215 -27.80 0.61 11.00
N GLY A 216 -27.64 1.60 11.88
CA GLY A 216 -28.31 2.90 11.76
C GLY A 216 -28.08 3.55 10.40
N PRO A 217 -29.02 4.39 9.94
CA PRO A 217 -29.00 4.92 8.57
C PRO A 217 -27.70 5.68 8.28
N PRO A 218 -27.17 5.58 7.05
CA PRO A 218 -25.93 6.26 6.68
C PRO A 218 -26.07 7.77 6.87
N SER A 219 -25.13 8.36 7.60
CA SER A 219 -25.05 9.82 7.71
C SER A 219 -24.90 10.46 6.32
N PRO A 220 -25.62 11.55 6.03
CA PRO A 220 -25.54 12.21 4.74
C PRO A 220 -24.14 12.78 4.54
N ALA A 221 -23.55 12.49 3.38
CA ALA A 221 -22.28 13.06 2.96
C ALA A 221 -22.39 14.59 2.87
N SER A 222 -21.44 15.30 3.48
CA SER A 222 -21.15 16.73 3.24
C SER A 222 -19.72 16.86 2.78
#